data_AF-A0A7W1IRQ8-F1
#
_entry.id   AF-A0A7W1IRQ8-F1
#
_cell.length_a   1.000
_cell.length_b   1.000
_cell.length_c   1.000
_cell.angle_alpha   90.00
_cell.angle_beta   90.00
_cell.angle_gamma   90.00
#
_symmetry.space_group_name_H-M   'P 1'
#
loop_
_entity.id
_entity.type
_entity.pdbx_description
1 polymer ?
#
loop_
_entity_poly.entity_id
_entity_poly.type
_entity_poly.pdbx_seq_one_letter_code
_entity_poly.pdbx_strand_id
1 'polypeptide(L)'
;MASEPSIFWSGDGAAGIIAGIPVPSAVGRLEVAEPMFNGPSGRTLDSHYLVPLGLSRSAAWLCDLLPESRLNVNQCKAIAEHYLPWVARGILPAVDISAAKPPIELADEHRRHAIMDEITASGADILVTLGNPVLEQFVGPMGLGHSALRTFGCTPDAYGRLHPITVAGRAMRLLPLAHPRQAGALGKNSEWWGGLHATWMRDVAGRLL
;
A
#
# COMPACT_ATOMS: atom_id res chain seq x y z
N MET A 1 -13.97 -3.10 8.43
CA MET A 1 -12.95 -4.18 8.39
C MET A 1 -12.16 -4.00 7.10
N ALA A 2 -10.85 -4.24 7.10
CA ALA A 2 -10.06 -4.23 5.87
C ALA A 2 -10.60 -5.30 4.92
N SER A 3 -10.74 -4.99 3.62
CA SER A 3 -11.18 -5.96 2.61
C SER A 3 -10.09 -7.00 2.26
N GLU A 4 -8.91 -6.88 2.88
CA GLU A 4 -7.80 -7.82 2.79
C GLU A 4 -7.49 -8.42 4.18
N PRO A 5 -7.00 -9.66 4.25
CA PRO A 5 -6.61 -10.30 5.52
C PRO A 5 -5.53 -9.55 6.32
N SER A 6 -4.72 -8.75 5.64
CA SER A 6 -3.63 -7.97 6.22
C SER A 6 -3.25 -6.82 5.30
N ILE A 7 -2.66 -5.76 5.84
CA ILE A 7 -2.08 -4.67 5.05
C ILE A 7 -1.00 -5.24 4.10
N PHE A 8 -1.05 -4.84 2.82
CA PHE A 8 -0.21 -5.40 1.76
C PHE A 8 -0.31 -6.93 1.67
N TRP A 9 -1.52 -7.50 1.66
CA TRP A 9 -1.69 -8.95 1.52
C TRP A 9 -1.05 -9.46 0.22
N SER A 10 -0.36 -10.59 0.30
CA SER A 10 0.36 -11.24 -0.81
C SER A 10 -0.53 -12.09 -1.71
N GLY A 11 -1.79 -12.30 -1.33
CA GLY A 11 -2.72 -13.24 -1.96
C GLY A 11 -2.66 -14.65 -1.34
N ASP A 12 -1.81 -14.87 -0.34
CA ASP A 12 -1.66 -16.17 0.31
C ASP A 12 -2.94 -16.59 1.04
N GLY A 13 -3.36 -17.84 0.82
CA GLY A 13 -4.59 -18.39 1.42
C GLY A 13 -5.88 -18.01 0.70
N ALA A 14 -5.83 -17.34 -0.46
CA ALA A 14 -7.01 -16.90 -1.21
C ALA A 14 -8.03 -18.02 -1.48
N ALA A 15 -7.56 -19.23 -1.81
CA ALA A 15 -8.45 -20.37 -2.06
C ALA A 15 -9.31 -20.73 -0.83
N GLY A 16 -8.71 -20.72 0.36
CA GLY A 16 -9.43 -21.01 1.60
C GLY A 16 -10.43 -19.92 1.96
N ILE A 17 -10.07 -18.65 1.75
CA ILE A 17 -10.96 -17.51 1.97
C ILE A 17 -12.17 -17.60 1.04
N ILE A 18 -11.93 -17.82 -0.26
CA ILE A 18 -13.00 -17.89 -1.27
C ILE A 18 -13.91 -19.09 -1.04
N ALA A 19 -13.37 -20.24 -0.65
CA ALA A 19 -14.16 -21.42 -0.33
C ALA A 19 -15.10 -21.21 0.88
N GLY A 20 -14.81 -20.25 1.75
CA GLY A 20 -15.64 -19.89 2.89
C GLY A 20 -16.80 -18.94 2.56
N ILE A 21 -16.87 -18.39 1.35
CA ILE A 21 -17.91 -17.44 0.96
C ILE A 21 -19.12 -18.20 0.40
N PRO A 22 -20.31 -18.10 1.02
CA PRO A 22 -21.51 -18.72 0.46
C PRO A 22 -21.95 -17.99 -0.82
N VAL A 23 -22.03 -18.73 -1.92
CA VAL A 23 -22.44 -18.18 -3.23
C VAL A 23 -23.78 -18.80 -3.64
N PRO A 24 -24.82 -17.99 -3.89
CA PRO A 24 -26.08 -18.50 -4.42
C PRO A 24 -25.85 -19.19 -5.77
N SER A 25 -26.40 -20.40 -5.94
CA SER A 25 -26.26 -21.16 -7.19
C SER A 25 -26.76 -20.41 -8.43
N ALA A 26 -27.70 -19.48 -8.25
CA ALA A 26 -28.26 -18.63 -9.30
C ALA A 26 -27.24 -17.68 -9.95
N VAL A 27 -26.12 -17.37 -9.31
CA VAL A 27 -25.09 -16.44 -9.82
C VAL A 27 -23.79 -17.12 -10.22
N GLY A 28 -23.72 -18.46 -10.10
CA GLY A 28 -22.55 -19.25 -10.45
C GLY A 28 -21.69 -19.62 -9.25
N ARG A 29 -20.36 -19.52 -9.43
CA ARG A 29 -19.35 -19.88 -8.42
C ARG A 29 -18.28 -18.80 -8.33
N LEU A 30 -17.63 -18.70 -7.17
CA LEU A 30 -16.43 -17.90 -7.01
C LEU A 30 -15.19 -18.75 -7.29
N GLU A 31 -14.23 -18.16 -7.98
CA GLU A 31 -12.93 -18.76 -8.26
C GLU A 31 -11.82 -17.81 -7.80
N VAL A 32 -10.65 -18.38 -7.53
CA VAL A 32 -9.47 -17.59 -7.21
C VAL A 32 -9.10 -16.76 -8.44
N ALA A 33 -9.06 -15.43 -8.26
CA ALA A 33 -8.60 -14.53 -9.32
C ALA A 33 -7.13 -14.84 -9.68
N GLU A 34 -6.75 -14.55 -10.93
CA GLU A 34 -5.37 -14.73 -11.37
C GLU A 34 -4.38 -13.97 -10.48
N PRO A 35 -3.13 -14.48 -10.30
CA PRO A 35 -2.17 -13.87 -9.37
C PRO A 35 -1.92 -12.39 -9.59
N MET A 36 -2.02 -11.91 -10.83
CA MET A 36 -1.84 -10.49 -11.15
C MET A 36 -2.92 -9.57 -10.57
N PHE A 37 -4.08 -10.11 -10.18
CA PHE A 37 -5.18 -9.37 -9.58
C PHE A 37 -5.27 -9.52 -8.06
N ASN A 38 -4.49 -10.44 -7.47
CA ASN A 38 -4.54 -10.70 -6.04
C ASN A 38 -3.15 -10.63 -5.39
N GLY A 39 -2.94 -9.60 -4.56
CA GLY A 39 -1.72 -9.37 -3.79
C GLY A 39 -0.40 -9.05 -4.52
N PRO A 40 -0.37 -8.57 -5.79
CA PRO A 40 0.90 -8.25 -6.44
C PRO A 40 1.69 -7.17 -5.68
N SER A 41 1.01 -6.16 -5.12
CA SER A 41 1.66 -5.14 -4.30
C SER A 41 2.32 -5.71 -3.04
N GLY A 42 1.70 -6.70 -2.39
CA GLY A 42 2.26 -7.37 -1.23
C GLY A 42 3.51 -8.17 -1.58
N ARG A 43 3.48 -8.93 -2.68
CA ARG A 43 4.66 -9.66 -3.17
C ARG A 43 5.78 -8.72 -3.60
N THR A 44 5.44 -7.59 -4.22
CA THR A 44 6.43 -6.57 -4.57
C THR A 44 7.03 -5.92 -3.33
N LEU A 45 6.23 -5.62 -2.28
CA LEU A 45 6.76 -5.14 -1.01
C LEU A 45 7.83 -6.08 -0.46
N ASP A 46 7.52 -7.38 -0.42
CA ASP A 46 8.45 -8.38 0.11
C ASP A 46 9.73 -8.46 -0.74
N SER A 47 9.58 -8.68 -2.04
CA SER A 47 10.72 -8.95 -2.94
C SER A 47 11.55 -7.73 -3.33
N HIS A 48 10.96 -6.53 -3.34
CA HIS A 48 11.63 -5.31 -3.81
C HIS A 48 11.99 -4.32 -2.70
N TYR A 49 11.49 -4.51 -1.48
CA TYR A 49 11.77 -3.60 -0.37
C TYR A 49 12.35 -4.35 0.83
N LEU A 50 11.61 -5.30 1.39
CA LEU A 50 12.02 -5.98 2.61
C LEU A 50 13.26 -6.86 2.38
N VAL A 51 13.21 -7.75 1.38
CA VAL A 51 14.34 -8.65 1.06
C VAL A 51 15.61 -7.87 0.70
N PRO A 52 15.59 -6.84 -0.17
CA PRO A 52 16.78 -6.03 -0.44
C PRO A 52 17.35 -5.30 0.78
N LEU A 53 16.52 -4.99 1.77
CA LEU A 53 16.95 -4.42 3.06
C LEU A 53 17.40 -5.49 4.07
N GLY A 54 17.36 -6.78 3.72
CA GLY A 54 17.67 -7.88 4.64
C GLY A 54 16.60 -8.14 5.70
N LEU A 55 15.36 -7.68 5.46
CA LEU A 55 14.23 -7.77 6.38
C LEU A 55 13.18 -8.80 5.93
N SER A 56 12.36 -9.22 6.89
CA SER A 56 11.11 -9.95 6.64
C SER A 56 9.93 -9.16 7.21
N ARG A 57 8.69 -9.55 6.88
CA ARG A 57 7.49 -8.93 7.45
C ARG A 57 7.46 -8.95 8.98
N SER A 58 8.03 -9.98 9.61
CA SER A 58 8.08 -10.08 11.08
C SER A 58 8.97 -9.01 11.73
N ALA A 59 9.85 -8.38 10.96
CA ALA A 59 10.71 -7.28 11.40
C ALA A 59 10.14 -5.90 11.00
N ALA A 60 8.92 -5.83 10.48
CA ALA A 60 8.31 -4.60 10.00
C ALA A 60 6.93 -4.37 10.62
N TRP A 61 6.63 -3.12 10.94
CA TRP A 61 5.28 -2.66 11.26
C TRP A 61 4.65 -2.07 10.00
N LEU A 62 3.67 -2.75 9.42
CA LEU A 62 2.99 -2.29 8.20
C LEU A 62 1.77 -1.44 8.56
N CYS A 63 1.64 -0.30 7.89
CA CYS A 63 0.60 0.69 8.12
C CYS A 63 0.19 1.30 6.78
N ASP A 64 -1.06 1.75 6.67
CA ASP A 64 -1.60 2.45 5.50
C ASP A 64 -2.26 3.77 5.93
N LEU A 65 -2.31 4.73 5.02
CA LEU A 65 -3.04 5.98 5.19
C LEU A 65 -4.53 5.71 5.38
N LEU A 66 -5.07 4.72 4.70
CA LEU A 66 -6.48 4.33 4.86
C LEU A 66 -6.62 3.08 5.71
N PRO A 67 -7.49 3.09 6.74
CA PRO A 67 -7.81 1.89 7.53
C PRO A 67 -8.74 0.92 6.79
N GLU A 68 -9.21 1.29 5.60
CA GLU A 68 -10.21 0.57 4.82
C GLU A 68 -9.91 0.62 3.32
N SER A 69 -10.44 -0.34 2.58
CA SER A 69 -10.35 -0.36 1.12
C SER A 69 -11.36 0.61 0.51
N ARG A 70 -10.98 1.23 -0.61
CA ARG A 70 -11.87 2.10 -1.39
C ARG A 70 -11.95 1.65 -2.84
N LEU A 71 -13.15 1.69 -3.41
CA LEU A 71 -13.38 1.35 -4.80
C LEU A 71 -12.79 2.43 -5.71
N ASN A 72 -12.04 2.00 -6.73
CA ASN A 72 -11.65 2.87 -7.84
C ASN A 72 -12.75 2.94 -8.91
N VAL A 73 -12.62 3.88 -9.85
CA VAL A 73 -13.62 4.11 -10.92
C VAL A 73 -13.93 2.85 -11.74
N ASN A 74 -12.91 2.05 -12.05
CA ASN A 74 -13.11 0.82 -12.83
C ASN A 74 -13.85 -0.26 -12.03
N GLN A 75 -13.57 -0.37 -10.72
CA GLN A 75 -14.30 -1.26 -9.83
C GLN A 75 -15.76 -0.81 -9.68
N CYS A 76 -16.02 0.50 -9.52
CA CYS A 76 -17.38 1.03 -9.49
C CYS A 76 -18.14 0.69 -10.78
N LYS A 77 -17.49 0.83 -11.94
CA LYS A 77 -18.07 0.47 -13.23
C LYS A 77 -18.39 -1.03 -13.31
N ALA A 78 -17.44 -1.90 -12.98
CA ALA A 78 -17.64 -3.35 -12.99
C ALA A 78 -18.76 -3.79 -12.04
N ILE A 79 -18.83 -3.18 -10.85
CA ILE A 79 -19.91 -3.42 -9.89
C ILE A 79 -21.26 -3.01 -10.48
N ALA A 80 -21.34 -1.82 -11.11
CA ALA A 80 -22.58 -1.35 -11.72
C ALA A 80 -23.05 -2.26 -12.85
N GLU A 81 -22.13 -2.73 -13.68
CA GLU A 81 -22.43 -3.56 -14.87
C GLU A 81 -22.74 -5.02 -14.51
N HIS A 82 -22.02 -5.60 -13.55
CA HIS A 82 -22.05 -7.05 -13.32
C HIS A 82 -22.61 -7.47 -11.97
N TYR A 83 -22.58 -6.62 -10.94
CA TYR A 83 -22.98 -6.98 -9.57
C TYR A 83 -24.35 -6.42 -9.19
N LEU A 84 -24.60 -5.12 -9.43
CA LEU A 84 -25.87 -4.47 -9.07
C LEU A 84 -27.12 -5.09 -9.70
N PRO A 85 -27.10 -5.67 -10.92
CA PRO A 85 -28.27 -6.38 -11.45
C PRO A 85 -28.73 -7.55 -10.58
N TRP A 86 -27.82 -8.21 -9.85
CA TRP A 86 -28.15 -9.31 -8.95
C TRP A 86 -28.63 -8.81 -7.58
N VAL A 87 -28.10 -7.68 -7.11
CA VAL A 87 -28.59 -7.00 -5.90
C VAL A 87 -30.04 -6.54 -6.11
N ALA A 88 -30.35 -5.95 -7.27
CA ALA A 88 -31.71 -5.53 -7.62
C ALA A 88 -32.73 -6.69 -7.65
N ARG A 89 -32.26 -7.91 -7.89
CA ARG A 89 -33.06 -9.14 -7.85
C ARG A 89 -33.16 -9.76 -6.44
N GLY A 90 -32.53 -9.15 -5.43
CA GLY A 90 -32.47 -9.68 -4.07
C GLY A 90 -31.61 -10.94 -3.92
N ILE A 91 -30.73 -11.22 -4.89
CA ILE A 91 -29.91 -12.45 -4.90
C ILE A 91 -28.56 -12.24 -4.22
N LEU A 92 -27.94 -11.06 -4.42
CA LEU A 92 -26.66 -10.69 -3.81
C LEU A 92 -26.83 -9.55 -2.79
N PRO A 93 -25.96 -9.49 -1.76
CA PRO A 93 -26.00 -8.41 -0.77
C PRO A 93 -25.61 -7.07 -1.38
N ALA A 94 -26.07 -5.98 -0.76
CA ALA A 94 -25.66 -4.63 -1.12
C ALA A 94 -24.14 -4.45 -1.01
N VAL A 95 -23.59 -3.60 -1.86
CA VAL A 95 -22.16 -3.22 -1.80
C VAL A 95 -21.93 -2.36 -0.56
N ASP A 96 -20.97 -2.74 0.26
CA ASP A 96 -20.62 -2.08 1.52
C ASP A 96 -19.24 -1.39 1.48
N ILE A 97 -18.55 -1.42 0.34
CA ILE A 97 -17.26 -0.77 0.14
C ILE A 97 -17.46 0.64 -0.43
N SER A 98 -16.90 1.64 0.26
CA SER A 98 -16.96 3.04 -0.16
C SER A 98 -16.12 3.30 -1.42
N ALA A 99 -16.65 4.11 -2.34
CA ALA A 99 -15.87 4.61 -3.48
C ALA A 99 -14.89 5.70 -3.06
N ALA A 100 -13.72 5.73 -3.69
CA ALA A 100 -12.80 6.85 -3.55
C ALA A 100 -13.43 8.10 -4.16
N LYS A 101 -13.59 9.17 -3.36
CA LYS A 101 -14.12 10.46 -3.81
C LYS A 101 -12.94 11.42 -4.10
N PRO A 102 -12.95 12.15 -5.23
CA PRO A 102 -12.03 13.26 -5.45
C PRO A 102 -12.42 14.50 -4.59
N PRO A 103 -11.45 15.27 -4.06
CA PRO A 103 -10.03 14.94 -3.98
C PRO A 103 -9.82 13.75 -3.06
N ILE A 104 -8.89 12.85 -3.43
CA ILE A 104 -8.65 11.62 -2.65
C ILE A 104 -7.90 11.99 -1.37
N GLU A 105 -8.66 12.30 -0.32
CA GLU A 105 -8.16 12.38 1.05
C GLU A 105 -8.01 10.95 1.58
N LEU A 106 -6.76 10.50 1.68
CA LEU A 106 -6.36 9.18 2.13
C LEU A 106 -6.15 9.13 3.65
N ALA A 107 -5.81 10.26 4.27
CA ALA A 107 -5.71 10.35 5.72
C ALA A 107 -6.31 11.68 6.17
N ASP A 108 -7.31 11.61 7.04
CA ASP A 108 -7.78 12.77 7.78
C ASP A 108 -6.86 13.04 8.99
N GLU A 109 -7.17 14.07 9.77
CA GLU A 109 -6.38 14.44 10.95
C GLU A 109 -6.36 13.34 12.01
N HIS A 110 -7.50 12.69 12.25
CA HIS A 110 -7.60 11.61 13.22
C HIS A 110 -6.71 10.43 12.82
N ARG A 111 -6.74 10.05 11.54
CA ARG A 111 -5.94 8.95 11.02
C ARG A 111 -4.44 9.27 11.03
N ARG A 112 -4.04 10.51 10.73
CA ARG A 112 -2.64 10.94 10.88
C ARG A 112 -2.14 10.76 12.31
N HIS A 113 -2.93 11.15 13.31
CA HIS A 113 -2.57 10.95 14.72
C HIS A 113 -2.52 9.46 15.09
N ALA A 114 -3.47 8.65 14.63
CA ALA A 114 -3.42 7.21 14.83
C ALA A 114 -2.15 6.57 14.23
N ILE A 115 -1.70 7.03 13.05
CA ILE A 115 -0.43 6.58 12.45
C ILE A 115 0.76 7.00 13.33
N MET A 116 0.75 8.18 13.94
CA MET A 116 1.80 8.60 14.88
C MET A 116 1.85 7.70 16.12
N ASP A 117 0.69 7.29 16.64
CA ASP A 117 0.60 6.35 17.75
C ASP A 117 1.15 4.98 17.35
N GLU A 118 0.81 4.50 16.15
CA GLU A 118 1.37 3.26 15.59
C GLU A 118 2.89 3.32 15.45
N ILE A 119 3.44 4.43 14.93
CA ILE A 119 4.90 4.62 14.82
C ILE A 119 5.55 4.57 16.21
N THR A 120 4.97 5.27 17.18
CA THR A 120 5.46 5.30 18.56
C THR A 120 5.44 3.90 19.19
N ALA A 121 4.32 3.18 19.04
CA ALA A 121 4.13 1.83 19.56
C ALA A 121 5.05 0.79 18.89
N SER A 122 5.36 0.97 17.60
CA SER A 122 6.24 0.05 16.86
C SER A 122 7.66 -0.01 17.40
N GLY A 123 8.11 1.07 18.05
CA GLY A 123 9.48 1.19 18.53
C GLY A 123 10.54 1.25 17.42
N ALA A 124 10.15 1.37 16.14
CA ALA A 124 11.08 1.34 15.01
C ALA A 124 12.02 2.57 14.97
N ASP A 125 13.24 2.37 14.48
CA ASP A 125 14.21 3.46 14.27
C ASP A 125 14.12 4.08 12.88
N ILE A 126 13.42 3.42 11.96
CA ILE A 126 13.33 3.80 10.55
C ILE A 126 11.88 3.79 10.11
N LEU A 127 11.43 4.93 9.57
CA LEU A 127 10.16 5.07 8.89
C LEU A 127 10.39 4.93 7.38
N VAL A 128 9.83 3.90 6.77
CA VAL A 128 9.86 3.71 5.31
C VAL A 128 8.55 4.20 4.72
N THR A 129 8.59 5.14 3.77
CA THR A 129 7.38 5.64 3.09
C THR A 129 7.34 5.18 1.64
N LEU A 130 6.17 4.75 1.19
CA LEU A 130 5.97 4.15 -0.12
C LEU A 130 5.15 5.05 -1.06
N GLY A 131 5.85 5.88 -1.82
CA GLY A 131 5.29 6.79 -2.82
C GLY A 131 4.87 8.15 -2.28
N ASN A 132 4.52 9.03 -3.22
CA ASN A 132 4.14 10.41 -2.94
C ASN A 132 2.94 10.59 -1.99
N PRO A 133 1.85 9.82 -2.08
CA PRO A 133 0.67 10.11 -1.25
C PRO A 133 0.95 10.08 0.25
N VAL A 134 1.83 9.19 0.72
CA VAL A 134 2.27 9.14 2.13
C VAL A 134 3.08 10.38 2.49
N LEU A 135 3.92 10.86 1.58
CA LEU A 135 4.69 12.08 1.80
C LEU A 135 3.76 13.32 1.85
N GLU A 136 2.84 13.41 0.91
CA GLU A 136 1.93 14.54 0.73
C GLU A 136 0.88 14.65 1.83
N GLN A 137 0.31 13.52 2.28
CA GLN A 137 -0.84 13.50 3.18
C GLN A 137 -0.51 13.13 4.63
N PHE A 138 0.72 12.69 4.89
CA PHE A 138 1.18 12.39 6.25
C PHE A 138 2.50 13.09 6.59
N VAL A 139 3.61 12.81 5.88
CA VAL A 139 4.94 13.34 6.26
C VAL A 139 4.97 14.87 6.26
N GLY A 140 4.48 15.52 5.20
CA GLY A 140 4.42 16.97 5.09
C GLY A 140 3.52 17.60 6.16
N PRO A 141 2.24 17.21 6.26
CA PRO A 141 1.32 17.73 7.27
C PRO A 141 1.77 17.53 8.72
N MET A 142 2.48 16.44 9.01
CA MET A 142 3.02 16.17 10.35
C MET A 142 4.38 16.85 10.61
N GLY A 143 4.91 17.60 9.64
CA GLY A 143 6.20 18.29 9.78
C GLY A 143 7.40 17.35 9.87
N LEU A 144 7.28 16.11 9.38
CA LEU A 144 8.33 15.10 9.45
C LEU A 144 9.34 15.19 8.30
N GLY A 145 9.05 15.97 7.26
CA GLY A 145 9.93 16.11 6.10
C GLY A 145 9.22 16.73 4.90
N HIS A 146 9.75 16.49 3.70
CA HIS A 146 9.19 17.00 2.46
C HIS A 146 7.97 16.18 2.00
N SER A 147 7.07 16.85 1.28
CA SER A 147 5.84 16.27 0.73
C SER A 147 6.03 15.56 -0.62
N ALA A 148 7.21 15.61 -1.24
CA ALA A 148 7.42 15.02 -2.56
C ALA A 148 8.68 14.13 -2.60
N LEU A 149 8.55 12.94 -3.18
CA LEU A 149 9.65 11.98 -3.27
C LEU A 149 10.85 12.53 -4.03
N ARG A 150 10.60 13.32 -5.09
CA ARG A 150 11.66 13.95 -5.90
C ARG A 150 12.57 14.86 -5.10
N THR A 151 12.09 15.45 -4.01
CA THR A 151 12.88 16.33 -3.14
C THR A 151 13.95 15.55 -2.37
N PHE A 152 13.73 14.27 -2.12
CA PHE A 152 14.71 13.40 -1.45
C PHE A 152 15.76 12.83 -2.40
N GLY A 153 15.48 12.78 -3.70
CA GLY A 153 16.44 12.32 -4.70
C GLY A 153 15.76 11.88 -6.00
N CYS A 154 16.35 12.30 -7.11
CA CYS A 154 15.87 12.00 -8.47
C CYS A 154 16.99 11.40 -9.34
N THR A 155 18.09 10.98 -8.72
CA THR A 155 19.23 10.34 -9.37
C THR A 155 19.56 9.02 -8.66
N PRO A 156 20.25 8.09 -9.32
CA PRO A 156 20.70 6.84 -8.69
C PRO A 156 21.46 7.05 -7.38
N ASP A 157 22.29 8.10 -7.31
CA ASP A 157 23.12 8.36 -6.13
C ASP A 157 22.32 8.97 -4.96
N ALA A 158 21.25 9.72 -5.25
CA ALA A 158 20.47 10.44 -4.23
C ALA A 158 19.19 9.68 -3.79
N TYR A 159 18.61 8.86 -4.66
CA TYR A 159 17.37 8.15 -4.36
C TYR A 159 17.55 7.06 -3.30
N GLY A 160 16.57 6.93 -2.40
CA GLY A 160 16.52 5.87 -1.38
C GLY A 160 17.61 5.99 -0.32
N ARG A 161 17.89 7.21 0.13
CA ARG A 161 18.79 7.51 1.25
C ARG A 161 18.02 7.73 2.55
N LEU A 162 18.72 7.59 3.67
CA LEU A 162 18.17 7.85 5.00
C LEU A 162 18.29 9.34 5.33
N HIS A 163 17.18 9.91 5.79
CA HIS A 163 17.11 11.31 6.20
C HIS A 163 16.78 11.39 7.69
N PRO A 164 17.46 12.24 8.48
CA PRO A 164 17.12 12.41 9.89
C PRO A 164 15.74 13.05 10.04
N ILE A 165 14.92 12.50 10.92
CA ILE A 165 13.61 13.06 11.30
C ILE A 165 13.42 12.96 12.81
N THR A 166 12.46 13.71 13.35
CA THR A 166 12.05 13.63 14.75
C THR A 166 10.57 13.31 14.82
N VAL A 167 10.21 12.22 15.52
CA VAL A 167 8.83 11.79 15.72
C VAL A 167 8.57 11.77 17.21
N ALA A 168 7.62 12.57 17.69
CA ALA A 168 7.28 12.67 19.12
C ALA A 168 8.52 12.89 20.05
N GLY A 169 9.49 13.68 19.59
CA GLY A 169 10.74 13.97 20.32
C GLY A 169 11.80 12.87 20.24
N ARG A 170 11.53 11.74 19.58
CA ARG A 170 12.51 10.68 19.31
C ARG A 170 13.19 10.89 17.96
N ALA A 171 14.52 10.77 17.94
CA ALA A 171 15.29 10.75 16.71
C ALA A 171 15.02 9.44 15.93
N MET A 172 14.67 9.58 14.66
CA MET A 172 14.41 8.48 13.73
C MET A 172 15.01 8.80 12.35
N ARG A 173 14.98 7.83 11.44
CA ARG A 173 15.38 8.03 10.04
C ARG A 173 14.21 7.78 9.09
N LEU A 174 14.01 8.66 8.12
CA LEU A 174 13.07 8.50 7.03
C LEU A 174 13.78 7.88 5.82
N LEU A 175 13.23 6.80 5.28
CA LEU A 175 13.63 6.20 4.02
C LEU A 175 12.48 6.35 3.01
N PRO A 176 12.50 7.39 2.16
CA PRO A 176 11.45 7.62 1.18
C PRO A 176 11.74 6.83 -0.10
N LEU A 177 10.79 5.98 -0.49
CA LEU A 177 10.89 5.12 -1.66
C LEU A 177 9.66 5.27 -2.56
N ALA A 178 9.78 4.87 -3.82
CA ALA A 178 8.67 4.77 -4.74
C ALA A 178 7.64 3.74 -4.24
N HIS A 179 6.38 3.89 -4.67
CA HIS A 179 5.32 2.94 -4.31
C HIS A 179 5.57 1.56 -4.99
N PRO A 180 5.20 0.41 -4.37
CA PRO A 180 5.41 -0.94 -4.94
C PRO A 180 4.90 -1.08 -6.38
N ARG A 181 3.77 -0.44 -6.71
CA ARG A 181 3.26 -0.35 -8.09
C ARG A 181 4.30 0.12 -9.11
N GLN A 182 5.14 1.09 -8.74
CA GLN A 182 6.21 1.63 -9.58
C GLN A 182 7.39 0.65 -9.67
N ALA A 183 7.83 0.13 -8.51
CA ALA A 183 8.95 -0.80 -8.40
C ALA A 183 8.73 -2.12 -9.13
N GLY A 184 7.53 -2.72 -8.98
CA GLY A 184 7.17 -4.00 -9.59
C GLY A 184 6.53 -3.87 -10.97
N ALA A 185 6.55 -2.68 -11.58
CA ALA A 185 5.93 -2.40 -12.87
C ALA A 185 4.46 -2.86 -12.99
N LEU A 186 3.68 -2.64 -11.94
CA LEU A 186 2.30 -3.10 -11.85
C LEU A 186 1.35 -2.06 -12.48
N GLY A 187 0.60 -2.43 -13.52
CA GLY A 187 -0.39 -1.52 -14.13
C GLY A 187 0.21 -0.17 -14.54
N LYS A 188 -0.45 0.95 -14.19
CA LYS A 188 0.07 2.30 -14.46
C LYS A 188 1.29 2.61 -13.58
N ASN A 189 2.47 2.56 -14.19
CA ASN A 189 3.77 2.77 -13.56
C ASN A 189 4.58 3.86 -14.28
N SER A 190 5.72 4.20 -13.70
CA SER A 190 6.72 5.15 -14.17
C SER A 190 8.02 4.39 -14.33
N GLU A 191 8.47 4.22 -15.57
CA GLU A 191 9.73 3.56 -15.89
C GLU A 191 10.91 4.22 -15.16
N TRP A 192 10.88 5.54 -15.03
CA TRP A 192 11.91 6.30 -14.34
C TRP A 192 12.02 5.93 -12.85
N TRP A 193 10.90 5.89 -12.12
CA TRP A 193 10.93 5.45 -10.72
C TRP A 193 11.26 3.97 -10.58
N GLY A 194 10.78 3.13 -11.50
CA GLY A 194 11.13 1.70 -11.54
C GLY A 194 12.63 1.49 -11.72
N GLY A 195 13.26 2.21 -12.66
CA GLY A 195 14.70 2.12 -12.92
C GLY A 195 15.56 2.63 -11.76
N LEU A 196 15.16 3.75 -11.13
CA LEU A 196 15.82 4.24 -9.92
C LEU A 196 15.74 3.22 -8.78
N HIS A 197 14.56 2.61 -8.59
CA HIS A 197 14.40 1.60 -7.54
C HIS A 197 15.15 0.30 -7.82
N ALA A 198 15.19 -0.16 -9.07
CA ALA A 198 16.01 -1.31 -9.47
C ALA A 198 17.49 -1.07 -9.18
N THR A 199 17.99 0.15 -9.45
CA THR A 199 19.36 0.54 -9.13
C THR A 199 19.60 0.58 -7.63
N TRP A 200 18.67 1.15 -6.87
CA TRP A 200 18.72 1.18 -5.40
C TRP A 200 18.75 -0.22 -4.79
N MET A 201 17.94 -1.16 -5.28
CA MET A 201 17.95 -2.55 -4.79
C MET A 201 19.32 -3.22 -4.97
N ARG A 202 19.95 -3.02 -6.13
CA ARG A 202 21.23 -3.63 -6.47
C ARG A 202 22.39 -2.99 -5.70
N ASP A 203 22.40 -1.66 -5.62
CA ASP A 203 23.60 -0.93 -5.24
C ASP A 203 23.51 -0.32 -3.84
N VAL A 204 22.32 -0.11 -3.27
CA VAL A 204 22.16 0.68 -2.04
C VAL A 204 21.52 -0.14 -0.91
N ALA A 205 20.41 -0.82 -1.18
CA ALA A 205 19.54 -1.41 -0.17
C ALA A 205 20.28 -2.31 0.84
N GLY A 206 21.08 -3.25 0.36
CA GLY A 206 21.80 -4.21 1.20
C GLY A 206 22.92 -3.63 2.06
N ARG A 207 23.16 -2.31 2.00
CA ARG A 207 24.16 -1.59 2.81
C ARG A 207 23.54 -0.53 3.72
N LEU A 208 22.22 -0.39 3.73
CA LEU A 208 21.53 0.65 4.49
C LEU A 208 21.32 0.30 5.97
N LEU A 209 21.09 -0.99 6.27
CA LEU A 209 20.73 -1.51 7.58
C LEU A 209 21.80 -2.44 8.14
#